data_AF-A0A0M8MZ72-F1
#
_entry.id   AF-A0A0M8MZ72-F1
#
_cell.length_a   1.000
_cell.length_b   1.000
_cell.length_c   1.000
_cell.angle_alpha   90.00
_cell.angle_beta   90.00
_cell.angle_gamma   90.00
#
_symmetry.space_group_name_H-M   'P 1'
#
loop_
_entity.id
_entity.type
_entity.pdbx_description
1 polymer ?
#
loop_
_entity_poly.entity_id
_entity_poly.type
_entity_poly.pdbx_seq_one_letter_code
_entity_poly.pdbx_strand_id
1 'polypeptide(L)'
;MKDQEKKTRKAKQKGSDVADGDPSYSEDVLGQVGKTVQAIEEAAFGYEHPEAWARHRMRREKKGKKEAWRLNMAFFPHSGRVQTIPFRSTAMLSQFLKRPLEFNENNAYPASQVAWERVGEMSKRYRYLRGYEKDVELLNLELQSGEYSLMCPDVLRMGTHEDRVTRAIFRATSRASMMAHVPELSLVVVGSPIGRVLLMTPTKLGEGAEPPPPPTTTRTGRREYPKHGLRMEWVLPFASDEEAHRPRGKMRPLHGMAIGPVQYDEERLCGREVNEAAMPRRYRLMLHYRDHSILTYELTRDTETGKICFF
;
A
#
# COMPACT_ATOMS: atom_id res chain seq x y z
N MET A 1 -59.92 3.49 22.87
CA MET A 1 -59.11 2.45 22.20
C MET A 1 -57.70 2.99 21.90
N LYS A 2 -57.02 3.54 22.92
CA LYS A 2 -55.73 4.25 22.83
C LYS A 2 -54.87 4.03 24.08
N ASP A 3 -54.96 2.86 24.72
CA ASP A 3 -54.29 2.58 26.01
C ASP A 3 -53.56 1.23 26.09
N GLN A 4 -53.10 0.67 24.96
CA GLN A 4 -52.27 -0.55 24.98
C GLN A 4 -50.93 -0.46 24.23
N GLU A 5 -50.46 0.74 23.90
CA GLU A 5 -49.20 0.93 23.17
C GLU A 5 -48.16 1.75 23.95
N LYS A 6 -48.10 1.56 25.28
CA LYS A 6 -47.12 2.21 26.17
C LYS A 6 -46.38 1.28 27.13
N LYS A 7 -46.51 -0.05 26.99
CA LYS A 7 -45.91 -1.04 27.92
C LYS A 7 -44.80 -1.93 27.36
N THR A 8 -44.22 -1.63 26.21
CA THR A 8 -43.07 -2.39 25.65
C THR A 8 -41.87 -1.52 25.26
N ARG A 9 -41.73 -0.32 25.85
CA ARG A 9 -40.55 0.57 25.67
C ARG A 9 -39.66 0.74 26.91
N LYS A 10 -39.68 -0.21 27.85
CA LYS A 10 -38.76 -0.27 28.99
C LYS A 10 -38.16 -1.67 29.16
N ALA A 11 -37.54 -2.20 28.11
CA ALA A 11 -36.67 -3.38 28.18
C ALA A 11 -35.84 -3.55 26.89
N LYS A 12 -34.94 -2.60 26.59
CA LYS A 12 -33.76 -2.83 25.72
C LYS A 12 -32.93 -1.54 25.62
N GLN A 13 -32.27 -1.20 26.72
CA GLN A 13 -31.17 -0.24 26.72
C GLN A 13 -30.16 -0.70 27.78
N LYS A 14 -29.44 -1.77 27.43
CA LYS A 14 -28.25 -2.32 28.11
C LYS A 14 -27.65 -3.37 27.17
N GLY A 15 -26.35 -3.24 26.87
CA GLY A 15 -25.59 -4.21 26.08
C GLY A 15 -24.92 -3.60 24.86
N SER A 16 -23.89 -2.79 25.11
CA SER A 16 -22.88 -2.41 24.13
C SER A 16 -21.58 -3.08 24.61
N ASP A 17 -21.24 -4.25 24.07
CA ASP A 17 -19.95 -4.88 24.33
C ASP A 17 -19.37 -5.37 23.00
N VAL A 18 -18.28 -4.71 22.66
CA VAL A 18 -17.32 -5.01 21.60
C VAL A 18 -16.51 -6.21 22.06
N ALA A 19 -16.30 -7.18 21.16
CA ALA A 19 -15.47 -8.33 21.42
C ALA A 19 -14.01 -7.91 21.63
N ASP A 20 -13.50 -8.17 22.83
CA ASP A 20 -12.10 -8.09 23.21
C ASP A 20 -11.29 -9.14 22.44
N GLY A 21 -10.27 -8.69 21.72
CA GLY A 21 -9.18 -9.53 21.24
C GLY A 21 -8.13 -9.67 22.34
N ASP A 22 -7.68 -10.91 22.56
CA ASP A 22 -6.69 -11.32 23.56
C ASP A 22 -5.44 -10.41 23.64
N PRO A 23 -5.11 -9.84 24.80
CA PRO A 23 -3.85 -9.13 25.05
C PRO A 23 -2.89 -10.03 25.85
N SER A 24 -2.55 -11.22 25.36
CA SER A 24 -1.70 -12.16 26.11
C SER A 24 -0.21 -12.13 25.77
N TYR A 25 0.27 -11.17 24.96
CA TYR A 25 1.67 -11.19 24.47
C TYR A 25 2.52 -9.94 24.75
N SER A 26 2.07 -8.97 25.52
CA SER A 26 2.85 -7.73 25.76
C SER A 26 3.06 -7.32 27.22
N GLU A 27 2.35 -7.89 28.19
CA GLU A 27 2.53 -7.53 29.61
C GLU A 27 3.73 -8.22 30.27
N ASP A 28 4.10 -9.44 29.84
CA ASP A 28 5.16 -10.21 30.47
C ASP A 28 6.56 -9.62 30.25
N VAL A 29 6.82 -9.02 29.07
CA VAL A 29 8.12 -8.42 28.74
C VAL A 29 8.32 -7.09 29.49
N LEU A 30 7.26 -6.26 29.60
CA LEU A 30 7.31 -5.01 30.36
C LEU A 30 7.36 -5.26 31.88
N GLY A 31 6.67 -6.30 32.36
CA GLY A 31 6.73 -6.75 33.74
C GLY A 31 8.12 -7.29 34.13
N GLN A 32 8.80 -8.00 33.22
CA GLN A 32 10.15 -8.51 33.46
C GLN A 32 11.22 -7.41 33.47
N VAL A 33 11.11 -6.39 32.60
CA VAL A 33 12.02 -5.22 32.61
C VAL A 33 11.80 -4.35 33.85
N GLY A 34 10.56 -4.18 34.29
CA GLY A 34 10.25 -3.47 35.54
C GLY A 34 10.83 -4.16 36.79
N LYS A 35 10.72 -5.50 36.86
CA LYS A 35 11.26 -6.31 37.97
C LYS A 35 12.79 -6.32 37.99
N THR A 36 13.46 -6.29 36.84
CA THR A 36 14.93 -6.26 36.77
C THR A 36 15.51 -4.90 37.16
N VAL A 37 14.90 -3.79 36.75
CA VAL A 37 15.33 -2.45 37.18
C VAL A 37 15.12 -2.25 38.69
N GLN A 38 14.01 -2.78 39.24
CA GLN A 38 13.73 -2.71 40.67
C GLN A 38 14.72 -3.55 41.50
N ALA A 39 15.10 -4.74 41.03
CA ALA A 39 16.09 -5.59 41.68
C ALA A 39 17.51 -4.99 41.66
N ILE A 40 17.88 -4.27 40.58
CA ILE A 40 19.18 -3.60 40.45
C ILE A 40 19.25 -2.37 41.38
N GLU A 41 18.16 -1.60 41.52
CA GLU A 41 18.09 -0.46 42.44
C GLU A 41 18.05 -0.89 43.92
N GLU A 42 17.37 -1.99 44.25
CA GLU A 42 17.37 -2.58 45.59
C GLU A 42 18.75 -3.13 45.99
N ALA A 43 19.51 -3.70 45.03
CA ALA A 43 20.87 -4.16 45.25
C ALA A 43 21.91 -3.01 45.39
N ALA A 44 21.65 -1.85 44.78
CA ALA A 44 22.55 -0.69 44.83
C ALA A 44 22.38 0.19 46.09
N PHE A 45 21.24 0.08 46.78
CA PHE A 45 20.88 0.93 47.93
C PHE A 45 20.48 0.16 49.21
N GLY A 46 20.61 -1.16 49.22
CA GLY A 46 20.37 -1.97 50.41
C GLY A 46 21.41 -1.71 51.50
N TYR A 47 20.93 -1.43 52.71
CA TYR A 47 21.67 -1.10 53.95
C TYR A 47 22.26 0.32 53.91
N GLU A 48 21.55 1.37 54.32
CA GLU A 48 21.67 1.84 55.72
C GLU A 48 20.52 2.75 56.22
N HIS A 49 19.48 3.08 55.44
CA HIS A 49 18.34 3.86 55.97
C HIS A 49 17.01 3.69 55.18
N PRO A 50 16.06 2.84 55.63
CA PRO A 50 14.82 2.53 54.90
C PRO A 50 13.85 3.73 54.76
N GLU A 51 13.91 4.71 55.67
CA GLU A 51 13.03 5.89 55.65
C GLU A 51 13.43 6.94 54.58
N ALA A 52 14.69 6.93 54.13
CA ALA A 52 15.16 7.82 53.06
C ALA A 52 14.67 7.33 51.69
N TRP A 53 14.64 6.01 51.49
CA TRP A 53 14.14 5.37 50.28
C TRP A 53 12.63 5.57 50.09
N ALA A 54 11.84 5.42 51.15
CA ALA A 54 10.39 5.66 51.11
C ALA A 54 10.04 7.12 50.76
N ARG A 55 10.81 8.10 51.28
CA ARG A 55 10.64 9.52 50.94
C ARG A 55 11.03 9.84 49.49
N HIS A 56 12.08 9.20 48.97
CA HIS A 56 12.49 9.35 47.57
C HIS A 56 11.43 8.78 46.59
N ARG A 57 10.87 7.61 46.90
CA ARG A 57 9.80 6.96 46.11
C ARG A 57 8.51 7.79 46.09
N MET A 58 8.05 8.25 47.25
CA MET A 58 6.87 9.13 47.36
C MET A 58 7.03 10.47 46.60
N ARG A 59 8.25 11.02 46.58
CA ARG A 59 8.56 12.26 45.85
C ARG A 59 8.61 12.03 44.33
N ARG A 60 9.04 10.85 43.87
CA ARG A 60 9.00 10.43 42.46
C ARG A 60 7.58 10.12 41.99
N GLU A 61 6.76 9.43 42.78
CA GLU A 61 5.36 9.13 42.43
C GLU A 61 4.50 10.40 42.32
N LYS A 62 4.73 11.41 43.17
CA LYS A 62 4.07 12.72 43.05
C LYS A 62 4.52 13.52 41.83
N LYS A 63 5.75 13.32 41.34
CA LYS A 63 6.27 13.94 40.10
C LYS A 63 5.88 13.16 38.83
N GLY A 64 5.73 11.84 38.92
CA GLY A 64 5.45 10.96 37.78
C GLY A 64 4.03 11.03 37.24
N LYS A 65 3.05 11.46 38.03
CA LYS A 65 1.63 11.51 37.61
C LYS A 65 1.27 12.67 36.66
N LYS A 66 2.16 13.63 36.39
CA LYS A 66 1.90 14.76 35.46
C LYS A 66 2.70 14.73 34.15
N GLU A 67 3.64 13.81 33.96
CA GLU A 67 4.44 13.71 32.72
C GLU A 67 4.02 12.53 31.82
N ALA A 68 2.75 12.12 31.95
CA ALA A 68 2.15 11.12 31.09
C ALA A 68 1.98 11.68 29.66
N TRP A 69 2.84 11.18 28.76
CA TRP A 69 2.60 10.97 27.31
C TRP A 69 2.76 12.12 26.31
N ARG A 70 3.58 13.14 26.57
CA ARG A 70 4.13 13.92 25.45
C ARG A 70 5.31 13.16 24.85
N LEU A 71 5.04 12.34 23.82
CA LEU A 71 6.05 11.75 22.94
C LEU A 71 6.83 12.87 22.25
N ASN A 72 7.81 13.42 22.96
CA ASN A 72 8.71 14.45 22.46
C ASN A 72 9.82 13.77 21.67
N MET A 73 9.47 13.02 20.62
CA MET A 73 10.45 12.33 19.77
C MET A 73 10.20 12.66 18.31
N ALA A 74 11.27 12.86 17.56
CA ALA A 74 11.26 13.00 16.11
C ALA A 74 11.96 11.78 15.51
N PHE A 75 11.34 11.17 14.51
CA PHE A 75 11.97 10.17 13.66
C PHE A 75 12.67 10.84 12.48
N PHE A 76 13.91 10.45 12.23
CA PHE A 76 14.74 10.93 11.13
C PHE A 76 14.78 9.88 10.03
N PRO A 77 14.03 10.04 8.92
CA PRO A 77 13.91 9.02 7.90
C PRO A 77 15.23 8.74 7.16
N HIS A 78 16.15 9.72 7.13
CA HIS A 78 17.43 9.59 6.44
C HIS A 78 18.48 8.79 7.22
N SER A 79 18.45 8.85 8.56
CA SER A 79 19.35 8.10 9.44
C SER A 79 18.68 6.90 10.14
N GLY A 80 17.35 6.76 10.00
CA GLY A 80 16.56 5.74 10.69
C GLY A 80 16.51 5.91 12.22
N ARG A 81 16.97 7.04 12.74
CA ARG A 81 17.09 7.29 14.18
C ARG A 81 15.86 7.99 14.73
N VAL A 82 15.51 7.67 15.97
CA VAL A 82 14.50 8.43 16.74
C VAL A 82 15.26 9.22 17.80
N GLN A 83 15.07 10.55 17.83
CA GLN A 83 15.70 11.41 18.83
C GLN A 83 14.65 12.20 19.60
N THR A 84 14.94 12.52 20.86
CA THR A 84 14.07 13.35 21.68
C THR A 84 14.15 14.83 21.26
N ILE A 85 12.99 15.49 21.15
CA ILE A 85 12.89 16.91 20.83
C ILE A 85 12.97 17.70 22.14
N PRO A 86 13.99 18.56 22.33
CA PRO A 86 14.16 19.29 23.57
C PRO A 86 13.22 20.50 23.64
N PHE A 87 11.97 20.31 24.06
CA PHE A 87 10.97 21.40 24.18
C PHE A 87 11.09 22.26 25.45
N ARG A 88 11.81 21.79 26.48
CA ARG A 88 11.89 22.50 27.79
C ARG A 88 12.87 23.68 27.79
N SER A 89 13.78 23.74 26.82
CA SER A 89 14.77 24.80 26.71
C SER A 89 14.72 25.36 25.29
N THR A 90 14.38 26.65 25.18
CA THR A 90 14.33 27.37 23.90
C THR A 90 15.70 27.40 23.21
N ALA A 91 16.79 27.44 23.98
CA ALA A 91 18.15 27.34 23.47
C ALA A 91 18.44 25.96 22.85
N MET A 92 18.07 24.88 23.54
CA MET A 92 18.26 23.51 23.04
C MET A 92 17.36 23.22 21.83
N LEU A 93 16.13 23.75 21.82
CA LEU A 93 15.24 23.65 20.67
C LEU A 93 15.80 24.40 19.45
N SER A 94 16.34 25.61 19.67
CA SER A 94 16.98 26.37 18.59
C SER A 94 18.18 25.62 18.00
N GLN A 95 19.00 25.00 18.85
CA GLN A 95 20.12 24.17 18.40
C GLN A 95 19.66 22.92 17.64
N PHE A 96 18.61 22.26 18.12
CA PHE A 96 18.01 21.10 17.47
C PHE A 96 17.43 21.43 16.09
N LEU A 97 16.81 22.61 15.93
CA LEU A 97 16.27 23.07 14.64
C LEU A 97 17.36 23.60 13.68
N LYS A 98 18.46 24.13 14.21
CA LYS A 98 19.62 24.62 13.44
C LYS A 98 20.62 23.53 13.06
N ARG A 99 20.36 22.26 13.40
CA ARG A 99 21.20 21.16 12.96
C ARG A 99 21.33 21.14 11.43
N PRO A 100 22.43 20.64 10.88
CA PRO A 100 22.54 20.42 9.45
C PRO A 100 21.40 19.52 8.96
N LEU A 101 20.85 19.85 7.79
CA LEU A 101 19.90 18.98 7.10
C LEU A 101 20.58 17.63 6.86
N GLU A 102 20.04 16.58 7.49
CA GLU A 102 20.42 15.21 7.19
C GLU A 102 19.88 14.88 5.79
N PHE A 103 20.76 14.58 4.85
CA PHE A 103 20.38 14.06 3.55
C PHE A 103 20.40 12.53 3.61
N ASN A 104 19.67 11.89 2.70
CA ASN A 104 19.76 10.44 2.58
C ASN A 104 21.19 10.05 2.15
N GLU A 105 21.97 9.53 3.08
CA GLU A 105 23.32 9.01 2.82
C GLU A 105 23.31 7.68 2.06
N ASN A 106 22.16 7.17 1.59
CA ASN A 106 22.14 6.09 0.59
C ASN A 106 22.83 6.46 -0.73
N ASN A 107 23.14 7.73 -0.97
CA ASN A 107 24.00 8.18 -2.06
C ASN A 107 25.50 8.23 -1.70
N ALA A 108 25.86 8.12 -0.42
CA ALA A 108 27.23 7.80 -0.06
C ALA A 108 27.46 6.39 -0.55
N TYR A 109 28.33 6.26 -1.57
CA TYR A 109 28.97 5.01 -1.98
C TYR A 109 28.81 3.93 -0.92
N PRO A 110 28.04 2.86 -1.14
CA PRO A 110 28.03 1.81 -0.16
C PRO A 110 29.47 1.31 -0.09
N ALA A 111 30.07 1.42 1.10
CA ALA A 111 31.48 1.14 1.34
C ALA A 111 31.89 -0.32 1.03
N SER A 112 30.95 -1.15 0.56
CA SER A 112 31.19 -2.50 0.09
C SER A 112 30.75 -2.67 -1.37
N GLN A 113 31.68 -3.12 -2.21
CA GLN A 113 31.44 -3.61 -3.58
C GLN A 113 30.25 -4.58 -3.66
N VAL A 114 30.03 -5.36 -2.59
CA VAL A 114 28.92 -6.29 -2.39
C VAL A 114 27.55 -5.62 -2.45
N ALA A 115 27.39 -4.40 -1.94
CA ALA A 115 26.11 -3.69 -1.99
C ALA A 115 25.79 -3.20 -3.41
N TRP A 116 26.80 -2.76 -4.17
CA TRP A 116 26.65 -2.43 -5.59
C TRP A 116 26.36 -3.67 -6.43
N GLU A 117 26.96 -4.81 -6.13
CA GLU A 117 26.64 -6.08 -6.77
C GLU A 117 25.19 -6.50 -6.49
N ARG A 118 24.72 -6.37 -5.24
CA ARG A 118 23.31 -6.66 -4.89
C ARG A 118 22.34 -5.71 -5.56
N VAL A 119 22.61 -4.40 -5.59
CA VAL A 119 21.78 -3.42 -6.30
C VAL A 119 21.82 -3.66 -7.80
N GLY A 120 22.98 -4.02 -8.35
CA GLY A 120 23.17 -4.42 -9.74
C GLY A 120 22.36 -5.67 -10.08
N GLU A 121 22.41 -6.70 -9.25
CA GLU A 121 21.59 -7.91 -9.39
C GLU A 121 20.10 -7.62 -9.26
N MET A 122 19.69 -6.75 -8.33
CA MET A 122 18.31 -6.32 -8.21
C MET A 122 17.87 -5.56 -9.47
N SER A 123 18.71 -4.69 -10.01
CA SER A 123 18.41 -3.92 -11.22
C SER A 123 18.19 -4.82 -12.46
N LYS A 124 18.82 -6.01 -12.48
CA LYS A 124 18.60 -7.03 -13.50
C LYS A 124 17.30 -7.81 -13.34
N ARG A 125 16.77 -7.93 -12.12
CA ARG A 125 15.57 -8.73 -11.81
C ARG A 125 14.30 -7.90 -11.76
N TYR A 126 14.38 -6.68 -11.23
CA TYR A 126 13.23 -5.82 -10.99
C TYR A 126 13.08 -4.77 -12.08
N ARG A 127 11.83 -4.45 -12.40
CA ARG A 127 11.45 -3.38 -13.32
C ARG A 127 10.43 -2.52 -12.61
N TYR A 128 10.46 -1.21 -12.84
CA TYR A 128 9.54 -0.30 -12.19
C TYR A 128 8.39 0.04 -13.13
N LEU A 129 7.17 -0.13 -12.64
CA LEU A 129 5.99 0.44 -13.26
C LEU A 129 5.72 1.80 -12.62
N ARG A 130 5.76 2.86 -13.41
CA ARG A 130 5.51 4.23 -12.97
C ARG A 130 4.19 4.72 -13.58
N GLY A 131 3.28 5.15 -12.72
CA GLY A 131 2.06 5.83 -13.13
C GLY A 131 2.26 7.34 -13.15
N TYR A 132 1.89 7.99 -14.26
CA TYR A 132 1.78 9.43 -14.39
C TYR A 132 0.31 9.87 -14.34
N GLU A 133 0.03 11.10 -14.76
CA GLU A 133 -1.34 11.60 -14.85
C GLU A 133 -2.18 10.75 -15.80
N LYS A 134 -1.72 10.51 -17.02
CA LYS A 134 -2.46 9.78 -18.06
C LYS A 134 -1.72 8.57 -18.59
N ASP A 135 -0.45 8.47 -18.26
CA ASP A 135 0.49 7.57 -18.88
C ASP A 135 0.99 6.55 -17.86
N VAL A 136 1.35 5.38 -18.34
CA VAL A 136 2.01 4.36 -17.55
C VAL A 136 3.33 4.02 -18.25
N GLU A 137 4.42 4.02 -17.48
CA GLU A 137 5.76 3.76 -18.00
C GLU A 137 6.36 2.53 -17.31
N LEU A 138 6.91 1.61 -18.09
CA LEU A 138 7.74 0.52 -17.61
C LEU A 138 9.21 0.91 -17.77
N LEU A 139 9.89 1.09 -16.66
CA LEU A 139 11.29 1.48 -16.56
C LEU A 139 12.17 0.26 -16.28
N ASN A 140 13.28 0.17 -17.01
CA ASN A 140 14.38 -0.72 -16.65
C ASN A 140 15.34 0.00 -15.69
N LEU A 141 15.81 -0.72 -14.68
CA LEU A 141 16.78 -0.21 -13.70
C LEU A 141 18.23 -0.39 -14.11
N GLU A 142 18.47 -1.30 -15.04
CA GLU A 142 19.80 -1.56 -15.54
C GLU A 142 20.21 -0.45 -16.51
N LEU A 143 20.84 0.62 -15.98
CA LEU A 143 21.31 1.77 -16.76
C LEU A 143 22.21 1.40 -17.95
N GLN A 144 22.85 0.24 -17.90
CA GLN A 144 23.80 -0.23 -18.92
C GLN A 144 23.20 -1.21 -19.94
N SER A 145 21.93 -1.61 -19.77
CA SER A 145 21.34 -2.63 -20.65
C SER A 145 21.03 -2.10 -22.06
N GLY A 146 20.91 -0.78 -22.22
CA GLY A 146 20.42 -0.17 -23.45
C GLY A 146 18.98 -0.56 -23.79
N GLU A 147 18.17 -1.03 -22.82
CA GLU A 147 16.74 -1.29 -23.06
C GLU A 147 15.96 0.00 -22.89
N TYR A 148 15.12 0.36 -23.86
CA TYR A 148 14.25 1.52 -23.77
C TYR A 148 13.17 1.34 -22.71
N SER A 149 12.77 2.43 -22.06
CA SER A 149 11.54 2.45 -21.28
C SER A 149 10.33 2.36 -22.20
N LEU A 150 9.31 1.62 -21.78
CA LEU A 150 8.06 1.53 -22.52
C LEU A 150 7.05 2.50 -21.93
N MET A 151 6.64 3.47 -22.75
CA MET A 151 5.59 4.40 -22.39
C MET A 151 4.29 4.00 -23.05
N CYS A 152 3.24 3.82 -22.25
CA CYS A 152 1.86 3.73 -22.71
C CYS A 152 1.21 5.09 -22.44
N PRO A 153 1.12 5.97 -23.45
CA PRO A 153 0.51 7.28 -23.28
C PRO A 153 -1.02 7.19 -23.26
N ASP A 154 -1.66 8.12 -22.58
CA ASP A 154 -3.10 8.38 -22.66
C ASP A 154 -4.00 7.15 -22.36
N VAL A 155 -3.55 6.27 -21.47
CA VAL A 155 -4.25 5.00 -21.23
C VAL A 155 -5.55 5.19 -20.45
N LEU A 156 -5.58 6.19 -19.57
CA LEU A 156 -6.72 6.53 -18.73
C LEU A 156 -7.25 7.92 -19.11
N ARG A 157 -7.98 7.99 -20.22
CA ARG A 157 -8.60 9.24 -20.68
C ARG A 157 -9.83 9.59 -19.85
N MET A 158 -9.91 10.86 -19.47
CA MET A 158 -11.17 11.46 -19.03
C MET A 158 -12.13 11.53 -20.23
N GLY A 159 -13.39 11.17 -20.01
CA GLY A 159 -14.45 11.38 -20.98
C GLY A 159 -14.77 12.87 -21.16
N THR A 160 -15.65 13.17 -22.10
CA THR A 160 -16.21 14.52 -22.27
C THR A 160 -17.15 14.85 -21.10
N HIS A 161 -16.71 15.75 -20.22
CA HIS A 161 -17.53 16.27 -19.12
C HIS A 161 -18.35 17.49 -19.58
N GLU A 162 -19.65 17.45 -19.33
CA GLU A 162 -20.56 18.58 -19.59
C GLU A 162 -20.38 19.70 -18.55
N ASP A 163 -20.09 19.34 -17.30
CA ASP A 163 -19.93 20.31 -16.20
C ASP A 163 -18.47 20.76 -16.00
N ARG A 164 -18.28 22.08 -15.88
CA ARG A 164 -16.97 22.72 -15.72
C ARG A 164 -16.35 22.44 -14.35
N VAL A 165 -17.17 22.34 -13.31
CA VAL A 165 -16.68 22.15 -11.93
C VAL A 165 -16.14 20.73 -11.76
N THR A 166 -16.92 19.73 -12.16
CA THR A 166 -16.47 18.34 -12.17
C THR A 166 -15.21 18.15 -13.01
N ARG A 167 -15.12 18.77 -14.20
CA ARG A 167 -13.91 18.72 -15.04
C ARG A 167 -12.64 19.19 -14.30
N ALA A 168 -12.73 20.27 -13.53
CA ALA A 168 -11.59 20.80 -12.77
C ALA A 168 -11.16 19.82 -11.66
N ILE A 169 -12.12 19.24 -10.95
CA ILE A 169 -11.86 18.25 -9.89
C ILE A 169 -11.21 17.00 -10.48
N PHE A 170 -11.76 16.46 -11.57
CA PHE A 170 -11.22 15.27 -12.21
C PHE A 170 -9.82 15.49 -12.79
N ARG A 171 -9.53 16.69 -13.31
CA ARG A 171 -8.19 17.08 -13.77
C ARG A 171 -7.17 17.21 -12.64
N ALA A 172 -7.59 17.65 -11.45
CA ALA A 172 -6.70 17.65 -10.30
C ALA A 172 -6.40 16.23 -9.78
N THR A 173 -7.26 15.26 -10.11
CA THR A 173 -7.18 13.89 -9.61
C THR A 173 -6.85 12.86 -10.69
N SER A 174 -6.40 13.25 -11.88
CA SER A 174 -6.28 12.35 -13.03
C SER A 174 -5.24 11.23 -12.91
N ARG A 175 -4.34 11.33 -11.93
CA ARG A 175 -3.25 10.39 -11.66
C ARG A 175 -3.62 8.90 -11.61
N ALA A 176 -2.77 8.06 -12.20
CA ALA A 176 -2.75 6.62 -11.99
C ALA A 176 -2.14 6.28 -10.61
N SER A 177 -2.92 6.45 -9.53
CA SER A 177 -2.43 6.33 -8.15
C SER A 177 -2.80 5.04 -7.43
N MET A 178 -3.74 4.26 -7.95
CA MET A 178 -4.15 3.00 -7.34
C MET A 178 -3.49 1.86 -8.11
N MET A 179 -2.70 1.01 -7.46
CA MET A 179 -2.04 -0.11 -8.12
C MET A 179 -2.22 -1.39 -7.29
N ALA A 180 -2.52 -2.49 -7.96
CA ALA A 180 -2.54 -3.81 -7.36
C ALA A 180 -1.92 -4.82 -8.33
N HIS A 181 -1.18 -5.79 -7.80
CA HIS A 181 -0.58 -6.86 -8.59
C HIS A 181 -1.15 -8.19 -8.12
N VAL A 182 -1.56 -9.03 -9.08
CA VAL A 182 -2.04 -10.39 -8.87
C VAL A 182 -1.11 -11.34 -9.61
N PRO A 183 -0.08 -11.88 -8.93
CA PRO A 183 0.92 -12.78 -9.53
C PRO A 183 0.30 -14.00 -10.23
N GLU A 184 -0.75 -14.57 -9.63
CA GLU A 184 -1.43 -15.80 -10.05
C GLU A 184 -2.10 -15.64 -11.42
N LEU A 185 -2.58 -14.43 -11.72
CA LEU A 185 -3.13 -14.08 -13.04
C LEU A 185 -2.11 -13.38 -13.93
N SER A 186 -0.87 -13.16 -13.46
CA SER A 186 0.12 -12.28 -14.11
C SER A 186 -0.50 -10.95 -14.53
N LEU A 187 -1.23 -10.32 -13.60
CA LEU A 187 -2.07 -9.16 -13.87
C LEU A 187 -1.66 -7.99 -12.98
N VAL A 188 -1.49 -6.82 -13.58
CA VAL A 188 -1.35 -5.54 -12.88
C VAL A 188 -2.61 -4.71 -13.14
N VAL A 189 -3.21 -4.23 -12.06
CA VAL A 189 -4.39 -3.39 -12.07
C VAL A 189 -3.97 -1.98 -11.71
N VAL A 190 -4.28 -1.01 -12.57
CA VAL A 190 -3.94 0.41 -12.40
C VAL A 190 -5.21 1.25 -12.42
N GLY A 191 -5.61 1.76 -11.27
CA GLY A 191 -6.76 2.65 -11.12
C GLY A 191 -6.38 4.12 -11.09
N SER A 192 -7.23 4.94 -11.71
CA SER A 192 -7.20 6.39 -11.58
C SER A 192 -8.47 6.90 -10.88
N PRO A 193 -8.35 7.90 -9.98
CA PRO A 193 -9.50 8.54 -9.34
C PRO A 193 -10.51 9.15 -10.33
N ILE A 194 -10.17 9.26 -11.62
CA ILE A 194 -11.14 9.66 -12.67
C ILE A 194 -12.33 8.72 -12.80
N GLY A 195 -12.23 7.51 -12.26
CA GLY A 195 -13.30 6.52 -12.39
C GLY A 195 -12.97 5.35 -13.30
N ARG A 196 -11.73 5.27 -13.81
CA ARG A 196 -11.26 4.28 -14.78
C ARG A 196 -10.17 3.40 -14.16
N VAL A 197 -10.16 2.13 -14.55
CA VAL A 197 -9.17 1.13 -14.13
C VAL A 197 -8.66 0.39 -15.34
N LEU A 198 -7.35 0.30 -15.46
CA LEU A 198 -6.64 -0.40 -16.52
C LEU A 198 -6.15 -1.75 -16.01
N LEU A 199 -6.40 -2.79 -16.79
CA LEU A 199 -5.89 -4.14 -16.60
C LEU A 199 -4.77 -4.39 -17.61
N MET A 200 -3.60 -4.75 -17.12
CA MET A 200 -2.43 -5.02 -17.96
C MET A 200 -1.69 -6.29 -17.53
N THR A 201 -1.21 -7.04 -18.51
CA THR A 201 -0.38 -8.23 -18.31
C THR A 201 1.07 -7.88 -18.64
N PRO A 202 2.02 -8.05 -17.71
CA PRO A 202 3.44 -7.99 -18.02
C PRO A 202 3.83 -9.09 -19.00
N THR A 203 4.57 -8.75 -20.05
CA THR A 203 5.04 -9.69 -21.07
C THR A 203 6.57 -9.69 -21.16
N LYS A 204 7.15 -10.81 -21.59
CA LYS A 204 8.57 -10.94 -21.90
C LYS A 204 8.71 -11.44 -23.33
N LEU A 205 9.61 -10.86 -24.09
CA LEU A 205 9.99 -11.34 -25.42
C LEU A 205 10.73 -12.69 -25.23
N GLY A 206 10.25 -13.72 -25.92
CA GLY A 206 10.84 -15.05 -25.85
C GLY A 206 12.28 -15.06 -26.35
N GLU A 207 13.13 -15.86 -25.72
CA GLU A 207 14.51 -16.10 -26.17
C GLU A 207 14.45 -16.87 -27.49
N GLY A 208 14.57 -16.15 -28.61
CA GLY A 208 14.46 -16.70 -29.97
C GLY A 208 13.33 -16.11 -30.83
N ALA A 209 12.48 -15.23 -30.27
CA ALA A 209 11.55 -14.46 -31.09
C ALA A 209 12.31 -13.45 -31.95
N GLU A 210 11.95 -13.36 -33.25
CA GLU A 210 12.52 -12.35 -34.13
C GLU A 210 12.23 -10.97 -33.54
N PRO A 211 13.27 -10.18 -33.22
CA PRO A 211 13.05 -8.88 -32.62
C PRO A 211 12.34 -7.97 -33.62
N PRO A 212 11.33 -7.18 -33.19
CA PRO A 212 10.67 -6.24 -34.06
C PRO A 212 11.70 -5.26 -34.65
N PRO A 213 11.49 -4.76 -35.88
CA PRO A 213 12.42 -3.81 -36.49
C PRO A 213 12.64 -2.61 -35.56
N PRO A 214 13.89 -2.20 -35.32
CA PRO A 214 14.17 -1.14 -34.37
C PRO A 214 13.55 0.17 -34.87
N PRO A 215 12.83 0.93 -34.02
CA PRO A 215 12.14 2.15 -34.43
C PRO A 215 13.10 3.27 -34.83
N THR A 216 14.38 3.20 -34.43
CA THR A 216 15.40 4.15 -34.84
C THR A 216 16.79 3.55 -34.66
N THR A 217 17.61 3.59 -35.71
CA THR A 217 19.02 3.20 -35.63
C THR A 217 19.72 4.13 -34.64
N THR A 218 20.11 3.61 -33.48
CA THR A 218 20.95 4.36 -32.54
C THR A 218 22.29 4.69 -33.18
N ARG A 219 22.80 5.88 -32.90
CA ARG A 219 24.10 6.40 -33.36
C ARG A 219 25.29 5.50 -32.98
N THR A 220 25.07 4.52 -32.12
CA THR A 220 26.06 3.58 -31.57
C THR A 220 26.10 2.22 -32.29
N GLY A 221 25.24 1.98 -33.29
CA GLY A 221 25.24 0.72 -34.04
C GLY A 221 24.81 -0.53 -33.23
N ARG A 222 24.39 -0.34 -31.97
CA ARG A 222 23.94 -1.42 -31.10
C ARG A 222 22.42 -1.57 -31.26
N ARG A 223 21.98 -2.72 -31.74
CA ARG A 223 20.56 -3.07 -31.86
C ARG A 223 19.97 -3.26 -30.45
N GLU A 224 19.18 -2.29 -30.02
CA GLU A 224 18.53 -2.26 -28.70
C GLU A 224 17.04 -2.57 -28.89
N TYR A 225 16.58 -3.68 -28.29
CA TYR A 225 15.18 -4.11 -28.38
C TYR A 225 14.57 -4.22 -26.99
N PRO A 226 13.30 -3.83 -26.80
CA PRO A 226 12.62 -4.02 -25.53
C PRO A 226 12.39 -5.52 -25.30
N LYS A 227 13.01 -6.09 -24.27
CA LYS A 227 12.80 -7.50 -23.89
C LYS A 227 11.57 -7.72 -23.01
N HIS A 228 11.09 -6.66 -22.38
CA HIS A 228 9.93 -6.68 -21.50
C HIS A 228 8.87 -5.75 -22.05
N GLY A 229 7.62 -6.13 -21.90
CA GLY A 229 6.45 -5.46 -22.45
C GLY A 229 5.31 -5.37 -21.45
N LEU A 230 4.29 -4.60 -21.83
CA LEU A 230 2.99 -4.60 -21.18
C LEU A 230 1.94 -4.82 -22.25
N ARG A 231 1.06 -5.79 -22.05
CA ARG A 231 -0.13 -5.98 -22.86
C ARG A 231 -1.32 -5.38 -22.12
N MET A 232 -1.99 -4.41 -22.74
CA MET A 232 -3.25 -3.90 -22.23
C MET A 232 -4.35 -4.94 -22.50
N GLU A 233 -5.02 -5.37 -21.44
CA GLU A 233 -6.14 -6.33 -21.54
C GLU A 233 -7.44 -5.54 -21.72
N TRP A 234 -7.80 -4.74 -20.71
CA TRP A 234 -9.09 -4.07 -20.64
C TRP A 234 -9.02 -2.76 -19.86
N VAL A 235 -9.98 -1.87 -20.15
CA VAL A 235 -10.24 -0.66 -19.36
C VAL A 235 -11.64 -0.76 -18.78
N LEU A 236 -11.74 -0.72 -17.46
CA LEU A 236 -12.97 -0.76 -16.68
C LEU A 236 -13.38 0.63 -16.20
N PRO A 237 -14.67 0.87 -15.93
CA PRO A 237 -15.81 0.01 -16.26
C PRO A 237 -15.99 -0.19 -17.76
N PHE A 238 -16.63 -1.29 -18.16
CA PHE A 238 -17.04 -1.48 -19.55
C PHE A 238 -18.05 -0.42 -19.99
N ALA A 239 -18.09 -0.14 -21.28
CA ALA A 239 -19.05 0.81 -21.84
C ALA A 239 -20.51 0.40 -21.56
N SER A 240 -20.81 -0.89 -21.55
CA SER A 240 -22.13 -1.43 -21.18
C SER A 240 -22.49 -1.14 -19.72
N ASP A 241 -21.55 -1.36 -18.81
CA ASP A 241 -21.79 -1.17 -17.37
C ASP A 241 -21.85 0.30 -17.01
N GLU A 242 -21.08 1.12 -17.73
CA GLU A 242 -21.16 2.57 -17.65
C GLU A 242 -22.55 3.02 -18.09
N GLU A 243 -23.08 2.60 -19.25
CA GLU A 243 -24.43 2.98 -19.66
C GLU A 243 -25.52 2.49 -18.68
N ALA A 244 -25.38 1.27 -18.16
CA ALA A 244 -26.38 0.67 -17.26
C ALA A 244 -26.40 1.30 -15.86
N HIS A 245 -25.22 1.60 -15.29
CA HIS A 245 -25.09 2.02 -13.89
C HIS A 245 -24.67 3.49 -13.73
N ARG A 246 -24.28 4.17 -14.82
CA ARG A 246 -23.80 5.55 -14.83
C ARG A 246 -24.47 6.34 -15.96
N PRO A 247 -25.49 7.16 -15.67
CA PRO A 247 -26.13 7.97 -16.71
C PRO A 247 -25.08 8.85 -17.42
N ARG A 248 -25.19 8.92 -18.75
CA ARG A 248 -24.30 9.71 -19.61
C ARG A 248 -24.09 11.11 -19.06
N GLY A 249 -22.84 11.57 -19.09
CA GLY A 249 -22.43 12.89 -18.62
C GLY A 249 -22.09 12.99 -17.11
N LYS A 250 -22.40 11.97 -16.30
CA LYS A 250 -22.09 11.95 -14.85
C LYS A 250 -21.04 10.90 -14.50
N MET A 251 -19.81 11.09 -14.98
CA MET A 251 -18.66 10.33 -14.45
C MET A 251 -18.54 10.58 -12.94
N ARG A 252 -18.22 9.52 -12.18
CA ARG A 252 -18.07 9.57 -10.72
C ARG A 252 -16.64 9.20 -10.34
N PRO A 253 -15.98 9.96 -9.44
CA PRO A 253 -14.62 9.65 -9.05
C PRO A 253 -14.54 8.28 -8.36
N LEU A 254 -13.51 7.52 -8.73
CA LEU A 254 -13.17 6.28 -8.04
C LEU A 254 -12.59 6.66 -6.68
N HIS A 255 -13.23 6.16 -5.62
CA HIS A 255 -12.77 6.34 -4.25
C HIS A 255 -11.66 5.33 -3.92
N GLY A 256 -11.79 4.09 -4.39
CA GLY A 256 -10.81 3.04 -4.20
C GLY A 256 -11.08 1.82 -5.07
N MET A 257 -10.11 0.91 -5.13
CA MET A 257 -10.25 -0.41 -5.73
C MET A 257 -9.72 -1.48 -4.79
N ALA A 258 -10.31 -2.66 -4.83
CA ALA A 258 -9.84 -3.84 -4.10
C ALA A 258 -9.85 -5.05 -5.02
N ILE A 259 -8.82 -5.89 -4.93
CA ILE A 259 -8.77 -7.16 -5.65
C ILE A 259 -8.38 -8.27 -4.67
N GLY A 260 -9.06 -9.41 -4.76
CA GLY A 260 -8.78 -10.55 -3.89
C GLY A 260 -9.28 -11.86 -4.50
N PRO A 261 -8.75 -13.00 -4.06
CA PRO A 261 -9.20 -14.30 -4.53
C PRO A 261 -10.65 -14.56 -4.13
N VAL A 262 -11.43 -15.19 -5.01
CA VAL A 262 -12.78 -15.65 -4.69
C VAL A 262 -12.67 -16.94 -3.87
N GLN A 263 -13.30 -16.95 -2.69
CA GLN A 263 -13.41 -18.16 -1.88
C GLN A 263 -14.44 -19.10 -2.52
N TYR A 264 -14.07 -20.37 -2.70
CA TYR A 264 -15.00 -21.41 -3.14
C TYR A 264 -15.61 -22.10 -1.91
N ASP A 265 -16.91 -22.34 -1.93
CA ASP A 265 -17.54 -23.27 -0.99
C ASP A 265 -17.14 -24.70 -1.41
N GLU A 266 -16.29 -25.35 -0.60
CA GLU A 266 -15.79 -26.70 -0.86
C GLU A 266 -16.90 -27.77 -0.95
N GLU A 267 -18.14 -27.48 -0.55
CA GLU A 267 -19.25 -28.44 -0.52
C GLU A 267 -19.86 -28.79 -1.89
N ARG A 268 -19.59 -28.04 -2.98
CA ARG A 268 -20.20 -28.31 -4.31
C ARG A 268 -19.32 -29.06 -5.30
N LEU A 269 -18.11 -29.44 -4.92
CA LEU A 269 -17.18 -30.18 -5.79
C LEU A 269 -16.85 -31.57 -5.22
N CYS A 270 -17.84 -32.26 -4.66
CA CYS A 270 -17.75 -33.71 -4.46
C CYS A 270 -17.83 -34.40 -5.84
N GLY A 271 -16.69 -34.83 -6.38
CA GLY A 271 -16.67 -35.85 -7.44
C GLY A 271 -15.71 -35.64 -8.61
N ARG A 272 -14.84 -34.63 -8.59
CA ARG A 272 -13.71 -34.59 -9.53
C ARG A 272 -12.44 -34.50 -8.70
N GLU A 273 -11.63 -35.55 -8.73
CA GLU A 273 -10.25 -35.54 -8.27
C GLU A 273 -9.50 -34.47 -9.05
N VAL A 274 -9.57 -33.21 -8.60
CA VAL A 274 -8.74 -32.13 -9.13
C VAL A 274 -7.44 -32.22 -8.36
N ASN A 275 -6.58 -33.06 -8.89
CA ASN A 275 -5.19 -33.18 -8.52
C ASN A 275 -4.46 -31.88 -8.95
N GLU A 276 -4.74 -30.76 -8.30
CA GLU A 276 -3.97 -29.54 -8.47
C GLU A 276 -3.90 -28.78 -7.14
N ALA A 277 -2.68 -28.62 -6.64
CA ALA A 277 -2.29 -27.57 -5.73
C ALA A 277 -2.41 -26.17 -6.41
N ALA A 278 -3.55 -25.90 -7.05
CA ALA A 278 -3.77 -24.79 -7.96
C ALA A 278 -4.15 -23.53 -7.20
N MET A 279 -3.31 -22.51 -7.41
CA MET A 279 -3.59 -21.12 -7.10
C MET A 279 -5.04 -20.73 -7.44
N PRO A 280 -5.65 -19.80 -6.67
CA PRO A 280 -7.03 -19.37 -6.92
C PRO A 280 -7.18 -18.90 -8.37
N ARG A 281 -7.99 -19.63 -9.14
CA ARG A 281 -8.20 -19.36 -10.57
C ARG A 281 -9.07 -18.12 -10.83
N ARG A 282 -9.77 -17.65 -9.79
CA ARG A 282 -10.76 -16.57 -9.89
C ARG A 282 -10.53 -15.50 -8.83
N TYR A 283 -10.55 -14.25 -9.28
CA TYR A 283 -10.34 -13.05 -8.47
C TYR A 283 -11.53 -12.12 -8.58
N ARG A 284 -11.86 -11.42 -7.51
CA ARG A 284 -12.90 -10.40 -7.49
C ARG A 284 -12.25 -9.02 -7.45
N LEU A 285 -12.50 -8.21 -8.45
CA LEU A 285 -12.13 -6.80 -8.51
C LEU A 285 -13.34 -5.95 -8.18
N MET A 286 -13.25 -5.17 -7.10
CA MET A 286 -14.28 -4.26 -6.64
C MET A 286 -13.83 -2.81 -6.87
N LEU A 287 -14.65 -2.04 -7.57
CA LEU A 287 -14.46 -0.62 -7.84
C LEU A 287 -15.44 0.17 -6.99
N HIS A 288 -14.93 0.90 -6.00
CA HIS A 288 -15.75 1.69 -5.07
C HIS A 288 -15.70 3.16 -5.45
N TYR A 289 -16.86 3.74 -5.75
CA TYR A 289 -16.99 5.13 -6.17
C TYR A 289 -17.45 6.04 -5.04
N ARG A 290 -17.30 7.37 -5.22
CA ARG A 290 -17.63 8.37 -4.19
C ARG A 290 -19.09 8.40 -3.75
N ASP A 291 -20.00 7.93 -4.58
CA ASP A 291 -21.41 7.76 -4.29
C ASP A 291 -21.73 6.44 -3.58
N HIS A 292 -20.69 5.71 -3.15
CA HIS A 292 -20.78 4.40 -2.52
C HIS A 292 -21.34 3.29 -3.42
N SER A 293 -21.49 3.54 -4.73
CA SER A 293 -21.71 2.46 -5.68
C SER A 293 -20.45 1.61 -5.81
N ILE A 294 -20.67 0.30 -5.94
CA ILE A 294 -19.61 -0.70 -6.08
C ILE A 294 -19.88 -1.47 -7.37
N LEU A 295 -18.94 -1.41 -8.32
CA LEU A 295 -18.93 -2.32 -9.46
C LEU A 295 -18.00 -3.48 -9.15
N THR A 296 -18.49 -4.70 -9.34
CA THR A 296 -17.75 -5.92 -9.00
C THR A 296 -17.57 -6.75 -10.26
N TYR A 297 -16.33 -7.15 -10.53
CA TYR A 297 -15.93 -7.96 -11.66
C TYR A 297 -15.26 -9.23 -11.17
N GLU A 298 -15.67 -10.39 -11.68
CA GLU A 298 -14.94 -11.64 -11.44
C GLU A 298 -13.99 -11.90 -12.62
N LEU A 299 -12.71 -12.05 -12.31
CA LEU A 299 -11.61 -12.18 -13.26
C LEU A 299 -11.07 -13.61 -13.19
N THR A 300 -10.86 -14.23 -14.35
CA THR A 300 -10.01 -15.42 -14.48
C THR A 300 -9.05 -15.23 -15.64
N ARG A 301 -8.00 -16.05 -15.68
CA ARG A 301 -7.16 -16.17 -16.85
C ARG A 301 -7.48 -17.47 -17.57
N ASP A 302 -7.79 -17.37 -18.86
CA ASP A 302 -7.99 -18.54 -19.69
C ASP A 302 -6.66 -19.27 -19.92
N THR A 303 -6.64 -20.58 -19.71
CA THR A 303 -5.46 -21.43 -19.85
C THR A 303 -5.06 -21.63 -21.31
N GLU A 304 -6.03 -21.61 -22.23
CA GLU A 304 -5.77 -21.85 -23.65
C GLU A 304 -5.31 -20.58 -24.37
N THR A 305 -6.03 -19.47 -24.19
CA THR A 305 -5.70 -18.21 -24.88
C THR A 305 -4.78 -17.28 -24.08
N GLY A 306 -4.63 -17.51 -22.78
CA GLY A 306 -3.85 -16.65 -21.89
C GLY A 306 -4.43 -15.23 -21.74
N LYS A 307 -5.71 -15.03 -22.09
CA LYS A 307 -6.44 -13.76 -21.97
C LYS A 307 -7.20 -13.68 -20.65
N ILE A 308 -7.51 -12.45 -20.23
CA ILE A 308 -8.36 -12.22 -19.06
C ILE A 308 -9.83 -12.31 -19.47
N CYS A 309 -10.58 -13.14 -18.74
CA CYS A 309 -12.01 -13.37 -18.91
C CYS A 309 -12.79 -12.82 -17.72
N PHE A 310 -14.03 -12.39 -17.99
CA PHE A 310 -14.97 -11.83 -17.01
C PHE A 310 -16.19 -12.74 -16.85
N PHE A 311 -16.72 -12.83 -15.63
CA PHE A 311 -17.95 -13.54 -15.28
C PHE A 311 -18.91 -12.60 -14.54
#